data_AF-A0A6Y2KDH6-F1
#
_entry.id   AF-A0A6Y2KDH6-F1
#
_cell.length_a   1.000
_cell.length_b   1.000
_cell.length_c   1.000
_cell.angle_alpha   90.00
_cell.angle_beta   90.00
_cell.angle_gamma   90.00
#
_symmetry.space_group_name_H-M   'P 1'
#
loop_
_entity.id
_entity.type
_entity.pdbx_description
1 polymer ?
#
loop_
_entity_poly.entity_id
_entity_poly.type
_entity_poly.pdbx_seq_one_letter_code
_entity_poly.pdbx_strand_id
1 'polypeptide(L)'
;AQEQQFRQLTEQLRCPKCQNNSIADSGSMIATDLRQKVYELIQEGKSNKEIVDYMVARYGNFVTYDPPLTPLTILLWVLPAAAVGAGGWIIFARSRRRVRLKQEEFSDAVPADGKRAGSGAYVPGIVIALIVAAISYYQTGSYGQVKIWRQATALTPVLLERAL
;
A
#
# COMPACT_ATOMS: atom_id res chain seq x y z
N ALA A 1 31.90 -26.25 -5.59
CA ALA A 1 30.81 -25.69 -6.41
C ALA A 1 29.45 -25.80 -5.71
N GLN A 2 29.00 -27.02 -5.37
CA GLN A 2 27.69 -27.25 -4.75
C GLN A 2 27.48 -26.55 -3.40
N GLU A 3 28.49 -26.44 -2.54
CA GLU A 3 28.35 -25.75 -1.25
C GLU A 3 28.13 -24.24 -1.41
N GLN A 4 28.80 -23.60 -2.36
CA GLN A 4 28.61 -22.17 -2.66
C GLN A 4 27.21 -21.92 -3.23
N GLN A 5 26.74 -22.81 -4.11
CA GLN A 5 25.39 -22.78 -4.64
C GLN A 5 24.34 -22.92 -3.53
N PHE A 6 24.55 -23.87 -2.62
CA PHE A 6 23.68 -24.08 -1.46
C PHE A 6 23.62 -22.83 -0.58
N ARG A 7 24.77 -22.25 -0.20
CA ARG A 7 24.83 -21.02 0.60
C ARG A 7 24.05 -19.88 -0.05
N GLN A 8 24.30 -19.62 -1.34
CA GLN A 8 23.60 -18.58 -2.11
C GLN A 8 22.08 -18.77 -2.10
N LEU A 9 21.59 -19.99 -2.32
CA LEU A 9 20.15 -20.27 -2.30
C LEU A 9 19.56 -20.07 -0.90
N THR A 10 20.24 -20.55 0.15
CA THR A 10 19.73 -20.44 1.52
C THR A 10 19.71 -19.02 2.07
N GLU A 11 20.52 -18.11 1.52
CA GLU A 11 20.50 -16.68 1.85
C GLU A 11 19.39 -15.93 1.08
N GLN A 12 19.13 -16.33 -0.17
CA GLN A 12 18.07 -15.75 -1.02
C GLN A 12 16.66 -16.22 -0.63
N LEU A 13 16.55 -17.29 0.16
CA LEU A 13 15.26 -17.81 0.62
C LEU A 13 14.97 -17.37 2.06
N ARG A 14 13.77 -16.82 2.29
CA ARG A 14 13.25 -16.41 3.60
C ARG A 14 12.43 -17.50 4.24
N CYS A 15 12.49 -17.59 5.57
CA CYS A 15 11.59 -18.45 6.33
C CYS A 15 10.24 -17.73 6.55
N PRO A 16 9.12 -18.20 5.96
CA PRO A 16 7.82 -17.52 6.06
C PRO A 16 7.20 -17.55 7.46
N LYS A 17 7.73 -18.39 8.37
CA LYS A 17 7.30 -18.50 9.77
C LYS A 17 8.22 -17.76 10.73
N CYS A 18 9.38 -17.31 10.27
CA CYS A 18 10.37 -16.66 11.11
C CYS A 18 10.27 -15.15 10.96
N GLN A 19 10.78 -14.39 11.93
CA GLN A 19 10.82 -12.92 11.86
C GLN A 19 11.83 -12.44 10.80
N ASN A 20 11.43 -12.46 9.53
CA ASN A 20 12.17 -11.85 8.41
C ASN A 20 13.64 -12.30 8.23
N ASN A 21 13.98 -13.50 8.72
CA ASN A 21 15.32 -14.07 8.64
C ASN A 21 15.44 -15.05 7.46
N SER A 22 16.67 -15.25 6.97
CA SER A 22 16.96 -16.24 5.92
C SER A 22 16.79 -17.66 6.45
N ILE A 23 16.59 -18.64 5.55
CA ILE A 23 16.55 -20.06 5.95
C ILE A 23 17.93 -20.58 6.39
N ALA A 24 19.02 -19.89 6.02
CA ALA A 24 20.37 -20.20 6.47
C ALA A 24 20.56 -19.90 7.97
N ASP A 25 20.03 -18.77 8.45
CA ASP A 25 20.24 -18.27 9.82
C ASP A 25 19.11 -18.65 10.79
N SER A 26 17.94 -19.01 10.25
CA SER A 26 16.78 -19.36 11.07
C SER A 26 16.84 -20.81 11.57
N GLY A 27 16.88 -20.99 12.90
CA GLY A 27 16.83 -22.31 13.56
C GLY A 27 15.43 -22.96 13.66
N SER A 28 14.47 -22.57 12.83
CA SER A 28 13.11 -23.13 12.91
C SER A 28 13.04 -24.53 12.28
N MET A 29 12.10 -25.35 12.75
CA MET A 29 11.81 -26.67 12.16
C MET A 29 11.50 -26.57 10.65
N ILE A 30 10.78 -25.52 10.23
CA ILE A 30 10.44 -25.30 8.82
C ILE A 30 11.66 -24.88 7.97
N ALA A 31 12.57 -24.08 8.53
CA ALA A 31 13.80 -23.69 7.82
C ALA A 31 14.74 -24.89 7.61
N THR A 32 14.71 -25.86 8.52
CA THR A 32 15.49 -27.09 8.39
C THR A 32 14.93 -28.00 7.29
N ASP A 33 13.61 -28.17 7.24
CA ASP A 33 12.93 -28.89 6.15
C ASP A 33 13.22 -28.28 4.77
N LEU A 34 13.13 -26.95 4.67
CA LEU A 34 13.45 -26.20 3.45
C LEU A 34 14.91 -26.38 3.02
N ARG A 35 15.87 -26.30 3.94
CA ARG A 35 17.30 -26.52 3.65
C ARG A 35 17.56 -27.94 3.16
N GLN A 36 16.94 -28.92 3.79
CA GLN A 36 17.08 -30.32 3.36
C GLN A 36 16.50 -30.52 1.95
N LYS A 37 15.36 -29.90 1.65
CA LYS A 37 14.78 -30.00 0.31
C LYS A 37 15.61 -29.27 -0.77
N VAL A 38 16.19 -28.11 -0.45
CA VAL A 38 17.15 -27.43 -1.35
C VAL A 38 18.37 -28.33 -1.60
N TYR A 39 18.89 -29.00 -0.58
CA TYR A 39 20.02 -29.91 -0.71
C TYR A 39 19.72 -31.11 -1.62
N GLU A 40 18.55 -31.74 -1.48
CA GLU A 40 18.08 -32.80 -2.36
C GLU A 40 18.04 -32.35 -3.83
N LEU A 41 17.45 -31.18 -4.11
CA LEU A 41 17.32 -30.67 -5.48
C LEU A 41 18.68 -30.31 -6.11
N ILE A 42 19.65 -29.86 -5.32
CA ILE A 42 21.03 -29.64 -5.79
C ILE A 42 21.69 -30.97 -6.16
N GLN A 43 21.46 -32.03 -5.37
CA GLN A 43 21.96 -33.37 -5.70
C GLN A 43 21.29 -33.96 -6.94
N GLU A 44 20.02 -33.64 -7.18
CA GLU A 44 19.31 -33.97 -8.43
C GLU A 44 19.83 -33.20 -9.65
N GLY A 45 20.79 -32.27 -9.47
CA GLY A 45 21.40 -31.50 -10.56
C GLY A 45 20.52 -30.35 -11.08
N LYS A 46 19.52 -29.92 -10.31
CA LYS A 46 18.65 -28.81 -10.70
C LYS A 46 19.38 -27.47 -10.69
N SER A 47 18.99 -26.60 -11.61
CA SER A 47 19.51 -25.23 -11.67
C SER A 47 18.93 -24.35 -10.56
N ASN A 48 19.62 -23.27 -10.21
CA ASN A 48 19.16 -22.34 -9.15
C ASN A 48 17.74 -21.81 -9.41
N LYS A 49 17.41 -21.51 -10.67
CA LYS A 49 16.07 -21.03 -11.05
C LYS A 49 15.01 -22.11 -10.85
N GLU A 50 15.26 -23.35 -11.29
CA GLU A 50 14.32 -24.45 -11.07
C GLU A 50 14.10 -24.75 -9.58
N ILE A 51 15.14 -24.64 -8.75
CA ILE A 51 15.01 -24.84 -7.31
C ILE A 51 14.12 -23.76 -6.71
N VAL A 52 14.36 -22.48 -7.04
CA VAL A 52 13.53 -21.36 -6.56
C VAL A 52 12.10 -21.49 -7.05
N ASP A 53 11.88 -21.82 -8.32
CA ASP A 53 10.55 -22.03 -8.90
C ASP A 53 9.81 -23.18 -8.21
N TYR A 54 10.49 -24.29 -7.92
CA TYR A 54 9.92 -25.40 -7.15
C TYR A 54 9.53 -24.95 -5.74
N MET A 55 10.40 -24.19 -5.07
CA MET A 55 10.14 -23.67 -3.72
C MET A 55 8.95 -22.70 -3.71
N VAL A 56 8.85 -21.82 -4.71
CA VAL A 56 7.72 -20.88 -4.84
C VAL A 56 6.43 -21.63 -5.18
N ALA A 57 6.47 -22.63 -6.07
CA ALA A 57 5.30 -23.42 -6.44
C ALA A 57 4.74 -24.22 -5.25
N ARG A 58 5.60 -24.71 -4.36
CA ARG A 58 5.19 -25.55 -3.22
C ARG A 58 4.91 -24.77 -1.93
N TYR A 59 5.69 -23.73 -1.65
CA TYR A 59 5.68 -22.98 -0.39
C TYR A 59 5.23 -21.52 -0.54
N GLY A 60 5.01 -21.04 -1.77
CA GLY A 60 4.45 -19.72 -2.09
C GLY A 60 5.50 -18.63 -2.34
N ASN A 61 5.03 -17.47 -2.80
CA ASN A 61 5.87 -16.33 -3.18
C ASN A 61 6.64 -15.69 -2.00
N PHE A 62 6.27 -15.99 -0.76
CA PHE A 62 6.89 -15.40 0.45
C PHE A 62 8.25 -16.00 0.81
N VAL A 63 8.63 -17.11 0.16
CA VAL A 63 9.91 -17.78 0.40
C VAL A 63 11.04 -17.11 -0.35
N THR A 64 10.79 -16.37 -1.43
CA THR A 64 11.81 -15.64 -2.18
C THR A 64 11.78 -14.14 -1.87
N TYR A 65 12.94 -13.48 -1.96
CA TYR A 65 13.03 -12.02 -1.90
C TYR A 65 12.49 -11.34 -3.18
N ASP A 66 12.59 -12.03 -4.32
CA ASP A 66 12.12 -11.56 -5.63
C ASP A 66 10.89 -12.36 -6.07
N PRO A 67 9.68 -12.03 -5.57
CA PRO A 67 8.47 -12.63 -6.11
C PRO A 67 8.27 -12.18 -7.57
N PRO A 68 7.83 -13.06 -8.47
CA PRO A 68 7.64 -12.70 -9.87
C PRO A 68 6.60 -11.58 -10.01
N LEU A 69 6.84 -10.64 -10.92
CA LEU A 69 5.90 -9.57 -11.24
C LEU A 69 4.65 -10.18 -11.89
N THR A 70 3.60 -10.36 -11.10
CA THR A 70 2.31 -10.83 -11.61
C THR A 70 1.56 -9.71 -12.34
N PRO A 71 0.68 -10.04 -13.31
CA PRO A 71 -0.19 -9.06 -13.95
C PRO A 71 -1.06 -8.28 -12.94
N LEU A 72 -1.46 -8.93 -11.84
CA LEU A 72 -2.24 -8.31 -10.76
C LEU A 72 -1.44 -7.23 -10.04
N THR A 73 -0.16 -7.49 -9.72
CA THR A 73 0.73 -6.47 -9.15
C THR A 73 0.84 -5.26 -10.07
N ILE A 74 1.02 -5.46 -11.38
CA ILE A 74 1.10 -4.36 -12.34
C ILE A 74 -0.20 -3.55 -12.36
N LEU A 75 -1.36 -4.21 -12.42
CA LEU A 75 -2.65 -3.54 -12.40
C LEU A 75 -2.84 -2.69 -11.13
N LEU A 76 -2.41 -3.21 -9.98
CA LEU A 76 -2.51 -2.54 -8.68
C LEU A 76 -1.66 -1.25 -8.62
N TRP A 77 -0.57 -1.17 -9.38
CA TRP A 77 0.26 0.04 -9.51
C TRP A 77 -0.19 0.98 -10.63
N VAL A 78 -0.70 0.43 -11.74
CA VAL A 78 -1.19 1.22 -12.87
C VAL A 78 -2.46 1.97 -12.50
N LEU A 79 -3.35 1.39 -11.70
CA LEU A 79 -4.63 2.02 -11.36
C LEU A 79 -4.46 3.34 -10.58
N PRO A 80 -3.64 3.43 -9.50
CA PRO A 80 -3.36 4.70 -8.83
C PRO A 80 -2.62 5.71 -9.72
N ALA A 81 -1.62 5.25 -10.50
CA ALA A 81 -0.88 6.11 -11.40
C ALA A 81 -1.78 6.74 -12.48
N ALA A 82 -2.67 5.93 -13.06
CA ALA A 82 -3.66 6.39 -14.03
C ALA A 82 -4.66 7.38 -13.41
N ALA A 83 -5.12 7.14 -12.18
CA ALA A 83 -6.02 8.05 -11.48
C ALA A 83 -5.39 9.44 -11.26
N VAL A 84 -4.12 9.47 -10.82
CA VAL A 84 -3.36 10.72 -10.64
C VAL A 84 -3.15 11.43 -12.00
N GLY A 85 -2.74 10.69 -13.03
CA GLY A 85 -2.56 11.22 -14.38
C GLY A 85 -3.84 11.82 -14.96
N ALA A 86 -4.96 11.10 -14.84
CA ALA A 86 -6.27 11.55 -15.29
C ALA A 86 -6.74 12.79 -14.51
N GLY A 87 -6.56 12.80 -13.19
CA GLY A 87 -6.87 13.96 -12.34
C GLY A 87 -6.09 15.22 -12.75
N GLY A 88 -4.78 15.10 -12.90
CA GLY A 88 -3.92 16.20 -13.36
C GLY A 88 -4.28 16.71 -14.76
N TRP A 89 -4.55 15.78 -15.69
CA TRP A 89 -4.98 16.12 -17.05
C TRP A 89 -6.30 16.91 -17.07
N ILE A 90 -7.30 16.51 -16.27
CA ILE A 90 -8.60 17.18 -16.21
C ILE A 90 -8.44 18.62 -15.67
N ILE A 91 -7.61 18.82 -14.63
CA ILE A 91 -7.33 20.14 -14.06
C ILE A 91 -6.67 21.04 -15.12
N PHE A 92 -5.65 20.52 -15.80
CA PHE A 92 -4.93 21.25 -16.83
C PHE A 92 -5.77 21.57 -18.07
N ALA A 93 -6.58 20.62 -18.56
CA ALA A 93 -7.49 20.84 -19.68
C ALA A 93 -8.56 21.89 -19.35
N ARG A 94 -9.03 21.96 -18.09
CA ARG A 94 -9.96 22.99 -17.62
C ARG A 94 -9.31 24.36 -17.46
N SER A 95 -8.06 24.45 -17.02
CA SER A 95 -7.36 25.74 -16.87
C SER A 95 -7.15 26.43 -18.23
N ARG A 96 -6.77 25.67 -19.27
CA ARG A 96 -6.59 26.23 -20.63
C ARG A 96 -7.89 26.75 -21.26
N ARG A 97 -9.05 26.17 -20.92
CA ARG A 97 -10.35 26.63 -21.46
C ARG A 97 -10.88 27.90 -20.80
N ARG A 98 -10.29 28.34 -19.68
CA ARG A 98 -10.73 29.54 -18.94
C ARG A 98 -9.97 30.81 -19.33
N VAL A 99 -8.94 30.72 -20.19
CA VAL A 99 -8.16 31.87 -20.67
C VAL A 99 -8.64 32.30 -22.07
N ARG A 100 -9.94 32.57 -22.21
CA ARG A 100 -10.41 33.51 -23.23
C ARG A 100 -10.72 34.81 -22.50
N LEU A 101 -9.67 35.61 -22.28
CA LEU A 101 -9.79 36.96 -21.73
C LEU A 101 -10.65 37.75 -22.71
N LYS A 102 -11.93 37.93 -22.37
CA LYS A 102 -12.79 38.84 -23.11
C LYS A 102 -12.46 40.24 -22.59
N GLN A 103 -11.58 40.92 -23.33
CA GLN A 103 -11.28 42.32 -23.16
C GLN A 103 -12.39 43.11 -23.86
N GLU A 104 -13.29 43.74 -23.10
CA GLU A 104 -14.18 44.78 -23.62
C GLU A 104 -13.97 46.06 -22.82
N GLU A 105 -13.47 47.05 -23.56
CA GLU A 105 -13.47 48.51 -23.42
C GLU A 105 -14.06 49.13 -22.15
N PHE A 106 -13.25 49.99 -21.53
CA PHE A 106 -13.68 51.00 -20.57
C PHE A 106 -14.70 51.94 -21.23
N SER A 107 -15.97 51.83 -20.82
CA SER A 107 -16.97 52.88 -21.00
C SER A 107 -17.56 53.20 -19.63
N ASP A 108 -17.48 54.48 -19.26
CA ASP A 108 -17.78 55.04 -17.95
C ASP A 108 -19.26 54.87 -17.56
N ALA A 109 -19.60 53.71 -17.00
CA ALA A 109 -20.88 53.47 -16.36
C ALA A 109 -20.69 52.61 -15.11
N VAL A 110 -21.19 53.13 -13.98
CA VAL A 110 -21.49 52.54 -12.65
C VAL A 110 -21.02 51.08 -12.44
N PRO A 111 -20.25 50.77 -11.36
CA PRO A 111 -19.74 49.42 -11.15
C PRO A 111 -20.90 48.43 -10.97
N ALA A 112 -21.10 47.58 -11.98
CA ALA A 112 -22.06 46.49 -11.96
C ALA A 112 -21.63 45.43 -10.93
N ASP A 113 -22.62 44.91 -10.19
CA ASP A 113 -22.53 43.75 -9.30
C ASP A 113 -21.73 42.64 -9.97
N GLY A 114 -20.52 42.41 -9.46
CA GLY A 114 -19.55 41.50 -10.05
C GLY A 114 -20.17 40.11 -10.14
N LYS A 115 -20.24 39.56 -11.36
CA LYS A 115 -20.68 38.17 -11.59
C LYS A 115 -19.82 37.25 -10.73
N ARG A 116 -20.35 36.86 -9.57
CA ARG A 116 -19.77 35.89 -8.65
C ARG A 116 -19.39 34.67 -9.47
N ALA A 117 -18.10 34.31 -9.46
CA ALA A 117 -17.63 33.11 -10.15
C ALA A 117 -18.56 31.95 -9.75
N GLY A 118 -19.32 31.44 -10.73
CA GLY A 118 -20.42 30.50 -10.45
C GLY A 118 -19.91 29.33 -9.61
N SER A 119 -20.57 29.12 -8.46
CA SER A 119 -20.26 28.10 -7.46
C SER A 119 -20.03 26.70 -8.04
N GLY A 120 -20.59 26.41 -9.23
CA GLY A 120 -20.41 25.17 -9.98
C GLY A 120 -18.96 24.78 -10.33
N ALA A 121 -18.00 25.72 -10.33
CA ALA A 121 -16.59 25.39 -10.59
C ALA A 121 -15.92 24.63 -9.43
N TYR A 122 -16.41 24.80 -8.19
CA TYR A 122 -15.82 24.21 -6.98
C TYR A 122 -16.61 23.01 -6.47
N VAL A 123 -17.86 22.82 -6.93
CA VAL A 123 -18.71 21.67 -6.60
C VAL A 123 -18.00 20.32 -6.73
N PRO A 124 -17.30 19.98 -7.84
CA PRO A 124 -16.63 18.68 -7.92
C PRO A 124 -15.49 18.54 -6.91
N GLY A 125 -14.76 19.61 -6.62
CA GLY A 125 -13.69 19.59 -5.61
C GLY A 125 -14.23 19.42 -4.19
N ILE A 126 -15.34 20.09 -3.86
CA ILE A 126 -16.01 19.98 -2.57
C ILE A 126 -16.61 18.59 -2.38
N VAL A 127 -17.27 18.03 -3.39
CA VAL A 127 -17.85 16.69 -3.33
C VAL A 127 -16.76 15.63 -3.15
N ILE A 128 -15.63 15.72 -3.88
CA ILE A 128 -14.49 14.80 -3.69
C ILE A 128 -13.91 14.95 -2.28
N ALA A 129 -13.71 16.18 -1.79
CA ALA A 129 -13.19 16.41 -0.44
C ALA A 129 -14.11 15.84 0.64
N LEU A 130 -15.44 15.99 0.50
CA LEU A 130 -16.42 15.45 1.43
C LEU A 130 -16.49 13.92 1.38
N ILE A 131 -16.42 13.31 0.20
CA ILE A 131 -16.40 11.84 0.05
C ILE A 131 -15.12 11.27 0.69
N VAL A 132 -13.96 11.86 0.41
CA VAL A 132 -12.68 11.42 1.00
C VAL A 132 -12.68 11.59 2.52
N ALA A 133 -13.19 12.72 3.02
CA ALA A 133 -13.32 12.96 4.45
C ALA A 133 -14.27 11.94 5.11
N ALA A 134 -15.42 11.64 4.48
CA ALA A 134 -16.36 10.65 4.97
C ALA A 134 -15.75 9.24 4.99
N ILE A 135 -15.12 8.79 3.90
CA ILE A 135 -14.47 7.47 3.83
C ILE A 135 -13.35 7.36 4.87
N SER A 136 -12.50 8.39 4.99
CA SER A 136 -11.45 8.44 6.01
C SER A 136 -12.05 8.35 7.41
N TYR A 137 -13.12 9.10 7.67
CA TYR A 137 -13.86 9.07 8.93
C TYR A 137 -14.49 7.71 9.22
N TYR A 138 -15.04 7.01 8.22
CA TYR A 138 -15.57 5.66 8.42
C TYR A 138 -14.48 4.62 8.67
N GLN A 139 -13.32 4.75 8.03
CA GLN A 139 -12.19 3.83 8.23
C GLN A 139 -11.46 4.06 9.55
N THR A 140 -11.27 5.32 9.97
CA THR A 140 -10.64 5.66 11.26
C THR A 140 -11.63 5.72 12.43
N GLY A 141 -12.91 5.91 12.14
CA GLY A 141 -14.03 5.90 13.08
C GLY A 141 -14.44 4.49 13.52
N SER A 142 -13.46 3.65 13.86
CA SER A 142 -13.72 2.50 14.73
C SER A 142 -14.12 3.02 16.12
N TYR A 143 -15.39 3.42 16.25
CA TYR A 143 -16.06 3.79 17.51
C TYR A 143 -15.92 2.70 18.59
N GLY A 144 -15.53 1.48 18.22
CA GLY A 144 -15.20 0.39 19.14
C GLY A 144 -13.99 0.70 20.04
N GLN A 145 -12.91 1.27 19.49
CA GLN A 145 -11.70 1.56 20.26
C GLN A 145 -11.94 2.63 21.33
N VAL A 146 -12.76 3.65 21.03
CA VAL A 146 -13.10 4.72 21.97
C VAL A 146 -13.93 4.20 23.16
N LYS A 147 -14.83 3.24 22.94
CA LYS A 147 -15.62 2.63 24.02
C LYS A 147 -14.76 1.81 24.97
N ILE A 148 -13.81 1.03 24.44
CA ILE A 148 -12.88 0.23 25.23
C ILE A 148 -12.02 1.14 26.12
N TRP A 149 -11.49 2.23 25.56
CA TRP A 149 -10.70 3.21 26.32
C TRP A 149 -11.48 3.88 27.44
N ARG A 150 -12.75 4.22 27.20
CA ARG A 150 -13.63 4.81 28.23
C ARG A 150 -13.96 3.84 29.37
N GLN A 151 -14.12 2.55 29.04
CA GLN A 151 -14.33 1.51 30.05
C GLN A 151 -13.06 1.28 30.88
N ALA A 152 -11.89 1.26 30.24
CA ALA A 152 -10.61 1.11 30.94
C ALA A 152 -10.34 2.26 31.93
N THR A 153 -10.67 3.50 31.57
CA THR A 153 -10.52 4.68 32.46
C THR A 153 -11.59 4.78 33.55
N ALA A 154 -12.72 4.09 33.44
CA ALA A 154 -13.72 4.04 34.51
C ALA A 154 -13.37 3.02 35.61
N LEU A 155 -12.55 2.01 35.28
CA LEU A 155 -12.15 0.92 36.19
C LEU A 155 -10.83 1.19 36.92
N THR A 156 -10.05 2.18 36.50
CA THR A 156 -8.78 2.57 37.11
C THR A 156 -8.87 2.95 38.60
N PRO A 157 -9.86 3.71 39.12
CA PRO A 157 -9.86 4.06 40.54
C PRO A 157 -10.05 2.84 41.45
N VAL A 158 -10.87 1.86 41.01
CA VAL A 158 -11.16 0.64 41.78
C VAL A 158 -9.95 -0.31 41.82
N LEU A 159 -9.14 -0.34 40.76
CA LEU A 159 -7.91 -1.12 40.72
C LEU A 159 -6.79 -0.48 41.55
N LEU A 160 -6.74 0.86 41.60
CA LEU A 160 -5.77 1.60 42.40
C LEU A 160 -6.00 1.39 43.90
N GLU A 161 -7.26 1.37 44.35
CA GLU A 161 -7.61 1.08 45.75
C GLU A 161 -7.35 -0.36 46.19
N ARG A 162 -7.28 -1.33 45.26
CA ARG A 162 -6.92 -2.73 45.59
C ARG A 162 -5.41 -2.99 45.60
N ALA A 163 -4.64 -2.08 45.04
CA ALA A 163 -3.18 -2.19 44.93
C ALA A 163 -2.43 -1.46 46.06
N LEU A 164 -3.10 -0.52 46.74
CA LEU A 164 -2.66 0.15 47.97
C LEU A 164 -3.16 -0.63 49.21
#